data_AF-A0A929GG33-F1
#
_entry.id   AF-A0A929GG33-F1
#
_cell.length_a   1.000
_cell.length_b   1.000
_cell.length_c   1.000
_cell.angle_alpha   90.00
_cell.angle_beta   90.00
_cell.angle_gamma   90.00
#
_symmetry.space_group_name_H-M   'P 1'
#
loop_
_entity.id
_entity.type
_entity.pdbx_description
1 polymer ?
#
loop_
_entity_poly.entity_id
_entity_poly.type
_entity_poly.pdbx_seq_one_letter_code
_entity_poly.pdbx_strand_id
1 'polypeptide(L)' 'TAKGLIEGQILKVVEISKVDIDGQTVERKKEIGWLKISSVNDEHFSTCKVTDGHSLIKEKFDNNANIWVISGKEK' A
#
# COMPACT_ATOMS: atom_id res chain seq x y z
N THR A 1 -1.75 16.99 12.12
CA THR A 1 -2.47 16.25 11.06
C THR A 1 -1.66 15.03 10.66
N ALA A 2 -2.28 13.90 10.32
CA ALA A 2 -1.57 12.66 10.04
C ALA A 2 -0.61 12.84 8.86
N LYS A 3 0.67 13.06 9.20
CA LYS A 3 1.86 13.21 8.33
C LYS A 3 1.56 13.35 6.83
N GLY A 4 0.96 14.48 6.43
CA GLY A 4 0.84 14.87 5.02
C GLY A 4 -0.17 14.07 4.18
N LEU A 5 -1.09 13.31 4.78
CA LEU A 5 -2.21 12.71 4.06
C LEU A 5 -3.36 13.71 3.90
N ILE A 6 -3.98 13.73 2.72
CA ILE A 6 -5.14 14.57 2.42
C ILE A 6 -6.31 13.73 1.91
N GLU A 7 -7.53 14.20 2.15
CA GLU A 7 -8.72 13.56 1.58
C GLU A 7 -8.65 13.55 0.05
N GLY A 8 -9.08 12.43 -0.54
CA GLY A 8 -9.00 12.21 -1.97
C GLY A 8 -7.62 11.79 -2.49
N GLN A 9 -6.57 11.82 -1.67
CA GLN A 9 -5.24 11.34 -2.05
C GLN A 9 -5.25 9.86 -2.42
N ILE A 10 -4.47 9.52 -3.44
CA ILE A 10 -4.32 8.17 -3.94
C ILE A 10 -2.99 7.60 -3.44
N LEU A 11 -3.05 6.37 -2.92
CA LEU A 11 -1.93 5.64 -2.36
C LEU A 11 -1.80 4.30 -3.07
N LYS A 12 -0.55 3.84 -3.23
CA LYS A 12 -0.25 2.55 -3.83
C LYS A 12 -0.07 1.50 -2.73
N VAL A 13 -0.62 0.32 -2.95
CA VAL A 13 -0.41 -0.86 -2.10
C VAL A 13 0.63 -1.75 -2.77
N VAL A 14 1.68 -2.10 -2.03
CA VAL A 14 2.75 -2.97 -2.51
C VAL A 14 2.97 -4.16 -1.57
N GLU A 15 3.26 -5.32 -2.16
CA GLU A 15 3.85 -6.46 -1.45
C GLU A 15 5.37 -6.31 -1.48
N ILE A 16 6.01 -6.40 -0.31
CA ILE A 16 7.47 -6.41 -0.15
C ILE A 16 7.94 -7.87 -0.08
N SER A 17 8.79 -8.25 -1.01
CA SER A 17 9.43 -9.58 -1.03
C SER A 17 10.95 -9.43 -0.99
N LYS A 18 11.62 -10.33 -0.27
CA LYS A 18 13.08 -10.43 -0.29
C LYS A 18 13.49 -11.46 -1.32
N VAL A 19 14.42 -11.10 -2.21
CA VAL A 19 14.91 -11.96 -3.27
C VAL A 19 16.43 -11.92 -3.24
N ASP A 20 17.08 -13.07 -3.20
CA ASP A 20 18.52 -13.16 -3.37
C ASP A 20 18.88 -13.13 -4.85
N ILE A 21 19.69 -12.14 -5.24
CA ILE A 21 20.22 -11.96 -6.59
C ILE A 21 21.74 -11.83 -6.45
N ASP A 22 22.48 -12.72 -7.08
CA ASP A 22 23.96 -12.72 -7.08
C ASP A 22 24.58 -12.65 -5.67
N GLY A 23 23.96 -13.33 -4.69
CA GLY A 23 24.41 -13.36 -3.31
C GLY A 23 24.07 -12.11 -2.48
N GLN A 24 23.30 -11.17 -3.03
CA GLN A 24 22.75 -10.03 -2.30
C GLN A 24 21.24 -10.16 -2.11
N THR A 25 20.77 -9.97 -0.88
CA THR A 25 19.33 -9.92 -0.58
C THR A 25 18.77 -8.55 -0.95
N VAL A 26 17.90 -8.50 -1.95
CA VAL A 26 17.25 -7.29 -2.46
C VAL A 26 15.77 -7.29 -2.10
N GLU A 27 15.26 -6.14 -1.67
CA GLU A 27 13.82 -5.94 -1.46
C GLU A 27 13.12 -5.52 -2.77
N ARG A 28 12.16 -6.32 -3.21
CA ARG A 28 11.32 -6.03 -4.36
C ARG A 28 9.92 -5.62 -3.92
N LYS A 29 9.46 -4.47 -4.43
CA LYS A 29 8.10 -3.97 -4.27
C LYS A 29 7.26 -4.39 -5.47
N LYS A 30 6.23 -5.20 -5.25
CA LYS A 30 5.24 -5.57 -6.27
C LYS A 30 3.96 -4.79 -6.01
N GLU A 31 3.49 -4.04 -6.99
CA GLU A 31 2.17 -3.37 -6.90
C GLU A 31 1.06 -4.42 -6.86
N ILE A 32 0.15 -4.27 -5.90
CA ILE A 32 -0.98 -5.18 -5.70
C ILE A 32 -2.34 -4.47 -5.61
N GLY A 33 -2.36 -3.14 -5.69
CA GLY A 33 -3.59 -2.35 -5.79
C GLY A 33 -3.41 -0.91 -5.34
N TRP A 34 -4.53 -0.22 -5.20
CA TRP A 34 -4.59 1.22 -4.94
C TRP A 34 -5.68 1.57 -3.93
N LEU A 35 -5.41 2.61 -3.13
CA LEU A 35 -6.33 3.15 -2.14
C LEU A 35 -6.58 4.62 -2.39
N LYS A 36 -7.78 5.10 -2.10
CA LYS A 36 -8.13 6.51 -2.00
C LYS A 36 -8.50 6.86 -0.56
N ILE A 37 -7.84 7.88 0.00
CA ILE A 37 -8.21 8.42 1.32
C ILE A 37 -9.62 9.00 1.23
N SER A 38 -10.52 8.45 2.05
CA SER A 38 -11.90 8.89 2.14
C SER A 38 -12.08 9.96 3.21
N SER A 39 -11.36 9.85 4.34
CA SER A 39 -11.32 10.90 5.35
C SER A 39 -10.04 10.84 6.18
N VAL A 40 -9.54 11.99 6.61
CA VAL A 40 -8.43 12.10 7.57
C VAL A 40 -9.04 12.40 8.94
N ASN A 41 -9.03 11.42 9.84
CA ASN A 41 -9.76 11.50 11.09
C ASN A 41 -8.96 12.26 12.16
N ASP A 42 -7.64 12.00 12.27
CA ASP A 42 -6.76 12.70 13.19
C ASP A 42 -5.27 12.65 12.74
N GLU A 43 -4.33 12.72 13.70
CA GLU A 43 -2.89 12.67 13.43
C GLU A 43 -2.31 11.27 13.19
N HIS A 44 -3.09 10.23 13.46
CA HIS A 44 -2.66 8.85 13.44
C HIS A 44 -3.55 7.99 12.55
N PHE A 45 -4.80 8.41 12.31
CA PHE A 45 -5.81 7.61 11.65
C PHE A 45 -6.43 8.31 10.44
N SER A 46 -6.57 7.55 9.36
CA SER A 46 -7.30 7.91 8.15
C SER A 46 -8.13 6.72 7.69
N THR A 47 -9.33 7.00 7.17
CA THR A 47 -10.18 5.99 6.53
C THR A 47 -9.94 6.01 5.03
N CYS A 48 -9.77 4.85 4.42
CA CYS A 48 -9.51 4.70 2.99
C CYS A 48 -10.44 3.69 2.32
N LYS A 49 -10.61 3.83 1.01
CA LYS A 49 -11.32 2.88 0.15
C LYS A 49 -10.33 2.30 -0.84
N VAL A 50 -10.35 1.00 -1.01
CA VAL A 50 -9.62 0.36 -2.10
C VAL A 50 -10.29 0.76 -3.42
N THR A 51 -9.50 1.24 -4.37
CA THR A 51 -9.95 1.64 -5.71
C THR A 51 -9.58 0.61 -6.77
N ASP A 52 -8.54 -0.18 -6.51
CA ASP A 52 -8.09 -1.27 -7.37
C ASP A 52 -7.41 -2.39 -6.56
N GLY A 53 -7.46 -3.62 -7.07
CA GLY A 53 -6.75 -4.75 -6.48
C GLY A 53 -7.46 -5.42 -5.28
N HIS A 54 -8.76 -5.19 -5.07
CA HIS A 54 -9.53 -5.76 -3.95
C HIS A 54 -9.25 -7.23 -3.65
N SER A 55 -9.41 -8.12 -4.63
CA SER A 55 -9.19 -9.56 -4.43
C SER A 55 -7.75 -9.89 -4.08
N LEU A 56 -6.79 -9.24 -4.75
CA LEU A 56 -5.37 -9.52 -4.56
C LEU A 56 -4.88 -8.98 -3.20
N ILE A 57 -5.30 -7.78 -2.80
CA ILE A 57 -5.02 -7.23 -1.48
C ILE A 57 -5.59 -8.15 -0.40
N LYS A 58 -6.85 -8.61 -0.55
CA LYS A 58 -7.48 -9.53 0.40
C LYS A 58 -6.72 -10.84 0.50
N GLU A 59 -6.41 -11.48 -0.64
CA GLU A 59 -5.63 -12.72 -0.68
C GLU A 59 -4.27 -12.57 0.02
N LYS A 60 -3.55 -11.47 -0.27
CA LYS A 60 -2.25 -11.20 0.34
C LYS A 60 -2.35 -10.92 1.84
N PHE A 61 -3.38 -10.20 2.26
CA PHE A 61 -3.63 -9.93 3.67
C PHE A 61 -3.97 -11.21 4.44
N ASP A 62 -4.89 -12.03 3.91
CA ASP A 62 -5.30 -13.31 4.50
C ASP A 62 -4.12 -14.29 4.63
N ASN A 63 -3.16 -14.22 3.71
CA ASN A 63 -1.93 -15.01 3.71
C ASN A 63 -0.78 -14.41 4.54
N ASN A 64 -1.02 -13.35 5.32
CA ASN A 64 0.00 -12.65 6.12
C ASN A 64 1.22 -12.17 5.31
N ALA A 65 1.02 -11.77 4.05
CA ALA A 65 2.07 -11.18 3.24
C ALA A 65 2.55 -9.84 3.82
N ASN A 66 3.81 -9.47 3.55
CA ASN A 66 4.36 -8.19 3.98
C ASN A 66 3.87 -7.06 3.07
N ILE A 67 2.75 -6.44 3.42
CA ILE A 67 2.07 -5.40 2.63
C ILE A 67 2.38 -4.02 3.19
N TRP A 68 2.71 -3.08 2.31
CA TRP A 68 3.00 -1.69 2.63
C TRP A 68 2.14 -0.75 1.78
N VAL A 69 1.74 0.36 2.39
CA VAL A 69 1.11 1.48 1.68
C VAL A 69 2.13 2.58 1.48
N ILE A 70 2.29 3.05 0.25
CA ILE A 70 3.25 4.09 -0.11
C ILE A 70 2.56 5.18 -0.93
N SER A 71 3.14 6.38 -0.94
CA SER A 71 2.70 7.43 -1.85
C SER A 71 2.91 6.97 -3.30
N GLY A 72 1.85 7.05 -4.10
CA GLY A 72 1.87 6.72 -5.52
C GLY A 72 1.22 7.86 -6.31
N LYS A 73 1.66 8.06 -7.55
CA LYS A 73 0.88 8.82 -8.54
C LYS A 73 0.25 7.79 -9.47
N GLU A 74 -1.06 7.86 -9.69
CA GLU A 74 -1.67 7.16 -10.81
C GLU A 74 -0.99 7.61 -12.11
N LYS A 75 -0.81 6.68 -13.04
CA LYS A 75 -0.27 6.96 -14.38
C LYS A 75 -1.34 7.59 -15.26
#